data_AF-A0A4R9VPY6-F1
#
_entry.id   AF-A0A4R9VPY6-F1
#
_cell.length_a   1.000
_cell.length_b   1.000
_cell.length_c   1.000
_cell.angle_alpha   90.00
_cell.angle_beta   90.00
_cell.angle_gamma   90.00
#
_symmetry.space_group_name_H-M   'P 1'
#
loop_
_entity.id
_entity.type
_entity.pdbx_description
1 polymer ?
#
loop_
_entity_poly.entity_id
_entity_poly.type
_entity_poly.pdbx_seq_one_letter_code
_entity_poly.pdbx_strand_id
1 'polypeptide(L)'
;MRFVVVRSNAAGCEPNCPEWISAEGTIEAGTPALLKRMLKRLGGRKLPIVVDSPGGNVDAALTLGRLIRKSGLDIAVGKTWFDGCMPDDKDCTANKGRDADYLGEPYAS
;
A
#
# COMPACT_ATOMS: atom_id res chain seq x y z
N MET A 1 9.22 -6.67 -1.08
CA MET A 1 7.94 -5.94 -1.22
C MET A 1 7.68 -5.12 0.03
N ARG A 2 7.38 -3.83 -0.13
CA ARG A 2 7.03 -2.89 0.96
C ARG A 2 5.53 -2.64 0.98
N PHE A 3 5.00 -2.26 2.15
CA PHE A 3 3.59 -1.91 2.33
C PHE A 3 3.46 -0.58 3.06
N VAL A 4 2.74 0.37 2.46
CA VAL A 4 2.44 1.68 3.06
C VAL A 4 0.99 2.06 2.81
N VAL A 5 0.38 2.84 3.71
CA VAL A 5 -0.91 3.49 3.41
C VAL A 5 -0.61 4.75 2.61
N VAL A 6 -1.36 4.96 1.54
CA VAL A 6 -1.33 6.18 0.75
C VAL A 6 -2.72 6.79 0.76
N ARG A 7 -2.80 8.10 0.90
CA ARG A 7 -4.04 8.89 0.77
C ARG A 7 -3.99 9.70 -0.52
N SER A 8 -5.09 9.73 -1.27
CA SER A 8 -5.19 10.60 -2.43
C SER A 8 -5.18 12.07 -1.99
N ASN A 9 -4.55 12.91 -2.79
CA ASN A 9 -4.56 14.37 -2.70
C ASN A 9 -5.20 15.01 -3.94
N ALA A 10 -5.98 14.25 -4.70
CA ALA A 10 -6.63 14.73 -5.91
C ALA A 10 -7.58 15.90 -5.60
N ALA A 11 -7.63 16.89 -6.50
CA ALA A 11 -8.46 18.07 -6.30
C ALA A 11 -9.94 17.68 -6.16
N GLY A 12 -10.57 18.11 -5.06
CA GLY A 12 -12.00 17.88 -4.79
C GLY A 12 -12.33 16.61 -4.00
N CYS A 13 -11.34 15.83 -3.54
CA CYS A 13 -11.59 14.64 -2.72
C CYS A 13 -11.88 14.93 -1.24
N GLU A 14 -11.53 16.12 -0.74
CA GLU A 14 -11.72 16.49 0.67
C GLU A 14 -13.21 16.62 1.03
N PRO A 15 -13.63 16.19 2.24
CA PRO A 15 -12.80 15.70 3.34
C PRO A 15 -12.44 14.20 3.28
N ASN A 16 -13.02 13.45 2.34
CA ASN A 16 -13.05 11.98 2.34
C ASN A 16 -12.18 11.39 1.22
N CYS A 17 -10.93 11.84 1.13
CA CYS A 17 -10.02 11.36 0.11
C CYS A 17 -9.78 9.84 0.23
N PRO A 18 -9.81 9.09 -0.89
CA PRO A 18 -9.56 7.65 -0.88
C PRO A 18 -8.19 7.30 -0.31
N GLU A 19 -8.12 6.17 0.37
CA GLU A 19 -6.87 5.59 0.89
C GLU A 19 -6.72 4.15 0.41
N TRP A 20 -5.48 3.71 0.19
CA TRP A 20 -5.15 2.33 -0.18
C TRP A 20 -3.83 1.90 0.43
N ILE A 21 -3.58 0.59 0.40
CA ILE A 21 -2.27 0.02 0.70
C ILE A 21 -1.50 -0.08 -0.62
N SER A 22 -0.41 0.66 -0.76
CA SER A 22 0.57 0.42 -1.82
C SER A 22 1.44 -0.78 -1.44
N ALA A 23 1.51 -1.78 -2.31
CA ALA A 23 2.24 -3.03 -2.12
C ALA A 23 3.23 -3.26 -3.28
N GLU A 24 4.45 -2.78 -3.11
CA GLU A 24 5.40 -2.67 -4.22
C GLU A 24 6.71 -3.45 -4.02
N GLY A 25 7.18 -4.12 -5.07
CA GLY A 25 8.45 -4.83 -5.14
C GLY A 25 8.34 -6.36 -5.05
N THR A 26 9.49 -7.05 -5.04
CA THR A 26 9.57 -8.52 -5.09
C THR A 26 8.88 -9.21 -3.92
N ILE A 27 8.13 -10.28 -4.19
CA ILE A 27 7.50 -11.12 -3.17
C ILE A 27 8.56 -12.07 -2.61
N GLU A 28 8.89 -11.90 -1.33
CA GLU A 28 9.86 -12.72 -0.60
C GLU A 28 9.14 -13.57 0.46
N ALA A 29 9.84 -14.55 1.04
CA ALA A 29 9.29 -15.42 2.07
C ALA A 29 8.67 -14.65 3.26
N GLY A 30 9.20 -13.48 3.60
CA GLY A 30 8.71 -12.61 4.68
C GLY A 30 7.54 -11.69 4.31
N THR A 31 7.19 -11.56 3.02
CA THR A 31 6.17 -10.61 2.54
C THR A 31 4.79 -10.82 3.17
N PRO A 32 4.26 -12.04 3.34
CA PRO A 32 2.97 -12.24 4.00
C PRO A 32 2.95 -11.76 5.47
N ALA A 33 4.08 -11.90 6.18
CA ALA A 33 4.18 -11.44 7.56
C ALA A 33 4.20 -9.90 7.65
N LEU A 34 4.81 -9.23 6.68
CA LEU A 34 4.78 -7.76 6.55
C LEU A 34 3.35 -7.25 6.35
N LEU A 35 2.59 -7.83 5.41
CA LEU A 35 1.18 -7.45 5.21
C LEU A 35 0.36 -7.70 6.48
N LYS A 36 0.53 -8.85 7.13
CA LYS A 36 -0.20 -9.16 8.38
C LYS A 36 0.06 -8.11 9.47
N ARG A 37 1.30 -7.64 9.61
CA ARG A 37 1.64 -6.56 10.56
C ARG A 37 0.96 -5.24 10.20
N MET A 38 0.94 -4.89 8.92
CA MET A 38 0.25 -3.71 8.40
C MET A 38 -1.24 -3.75 8.72
N LEU A 39 -1.93 -4.86 8.40
CA LEU A 39 -3.36 -5.03 8.67
C LEU A 39 -3.69 -4.97 10.16
N LYS A 40 -2.80 -5.47 11.03
CA LYS A 40 -2.94 -5.33 12.48
C LYS A 40 -2.88 -3.86 12.91
N ARG A 41 -1.98 -3.06 12.32
CA ARG A 41 -1.87 -1.62 12.59
C ARG A 41 -3.10 -0.84 12.13
N LEU A 42 -3.75 -1.29 11.06
CA LEU A 42 -4.98 -0.69 10.54
C LEU A 42 -6.21 -0.92 11.43
N GLY A 43 -6.13 -1.79 12.44
CA GLY A 43 -7.18 -1.92 13.46
C GLY A 43 -8.56 -2.31 12.92
N GLY A 44 -8.62 -3.00 11.77
CA GLY A 44 -9.87 -3.40 11.12
C GLY A 44 -10.35 -2.47 10.00
N ARG A 45 -9.67 -1.34 9.75
CA ARG A 45 -9.89 -0.55 8.53
C ARG A 45 -9.61 -1.41 7.30
N LYS A 46 -10.58 -1.54 6.41
CA LYS A 46 -10.46 -2.26 5.15
C LYS A 46 -10.12 -1.27 4.05
N LEU A 47 -8.83 -1.22 3.71
CA LEU A 47 -8.35 -0.44 2.57
C LEU A 47 -8.10 -1.39 1.39
N PRO A 48 -8.41 -1.00 0.15
CA PRO A 48 -7.99 -1.76 -1.03
C PRO A 48 -6.45 -1.82 -1.09
N ILE A 49 -5.93 -2.86 -1.74
CA ILE A 49 -4.50 -3.04 -1.96
C ILE A 49 -4.16 -2.92 -3.44
N VAL A 50 -3.19 -2.06 -3.76
CA VAL A 50 -2.65 -1.88 -5.13
C VAL A 50 -1.29 -2.55 -5.17
N VAL A 51 -1.14 -3.55 -6.03
CA VAL A 51 0.06 -4.40 -6.11
C VAL A 51 0.85 -4.13 -7.38
N ASP A 52 2.11 -3.74 -7.22
CA ASP A 52 3.13 -3.74 -8.27
C ASP A 52 4.25 -4.70 -7.89
N SER A 53 4.36 -5.82 -8.59
CA SER A 53 5.35 -6.85 -8.26
C SER A 53 5.95 -7.45 -9.52
N PRO A 54 7.29 -7.60 -9.59
CA PRO A 54 7.94 -8.37 -10.63
C PRO A 54 7.81 -9.90 -10.41
N GLY A 55 7.08 -10.34 -9.39
CA GLY A 55 6.98 -11.74 -8.97
C GLY A 55 7.89 -12.06 -7.78
N GLY A 56 8.35 -13.31 -7.69
CA GLY A 56 9.24 -13.78 -6.62
C GLY A 56 8.88 -15.18 -6.11
N ASN A 57 8.91 -15.34 -4.79
CA ASN A 57 8.63 -16.62 -4.13
C ASN A 57 7.15 -17.01 -4.26
N VAL A 58 6.89 -18.17 -4.89
CA VAL A 58 5.55 -18.67 -5.23
C VAL A 58 4.72 -19.02 -3.99
N ASP A 59 5.31 -19.72 -3.01
CA ASP A 59 4.60 -20.11 -1.79
C ASP A 59 4.19 -18.88 -0.97
N ALA A 60 5.06 -17.88 -0.91
CA ALA A 60 4.79 -16.60 -0.29
C ALA A 60 3.69 -15.83 -1.06
N ALA A 61 3.70 -15.85 -2.39
CA ALA A 61 2.66 -15.22 -3.21
C ALA A 61 1.27 -15.87 -2.97
N LEU A 62 1.21 -17.20 -2.92
CA LEU A 62 -0.02 -17.94 -2.59
C LEU A 62 -0.50 -17.60 -1.18
N THR A 63 0.41 -17.54 -0.21
CA THR A 63 0.10 -17.17 1.17
C THR A 63 -0.39 -15.73 1.27
N LEU A 64 0.23 -14.81 0.52
CA LEU A 64 -0.16 -13.41 0.44
C LEU A 64 -1.58 -13.27 -0.12
N GLY A 65 -1.89 -13.94 -1.24
CA GLY A 65 -3.23 -13.93 -1.83
C GLY A 65 -4.30 -14.51 -0.89
N ARG A 66 -4.01 -15.62 -0.20
CA ARG A 66 -4.91 -16.17 0.83
C ARG A 66 -5.15 -15.19 1.98
N LEU A 67 -4.11 -14.47 2.42
CA LEU A 67 -4.21 -13.48 3.49
C LEU A 67 -5.08 -12.29 3.07
N ILE A 68 -4.89 -11.77 1.85
CA ILE A 68 -5.69 -10.68 1.28
C ILE A 68 -7.17 -11.09 1.21
N ARG A 69 -7.45 -12.27 0.63
CA ARG A 69 -8.82 -12.81 0.54
C ARG A 69 -9.46 -13.02 1.91
N LYS A 70 -8.73 -13.63 2.87
CA LYS A 70 -9.23 -13.84 4.24
C LYS A 70 -9.54 -12.53 4.96
N SER A 71 -8.81 -11.46 4.64
CA SER A 71 -8.99 -10.13 5.23
C SER A 71 -10.11 -9.34 4.55
N GLY A 72 -10.65 -9.84 3.43
CA GLY A 72 -11.75 -9.22 2.69
C GLY A 72 -11.36 -7.86 2.10
N LEU A 73 -10.12 -7.74 1.59
CA LEU A 73 -9.64 -6.54 0.92
C LEU A 73 -9.90 -6.67 -0.58
N ASP A 74 -10.35 -5.59 -1.21
CA ASP A 74 -10.30 -5.45 -2.66
C ASP A 74 -8.85 -5.30 -3.13
N ILE A 75 -8.54 -5.82 -4.30
CA ILE A 75 -7.18 -5.83 -4.86
C ILE A 75 -7.19 -5.35 -6.31
N ALA A 76 -6.21 -4.52 -6.66
CA ALA A 76 -5.92 -4.09 -8.02
C ALA A 76 -4.43 -4.31 -8.34
N VAL A 77 -4.13 -4.52 -9.61
CA VAL A 77 -2.76 -4.51 -10.14
C VAL A 77 -2.49 -3.12 -10.70
N GLY A 78 -1.41 -2.50 -10.25
CA GLY A 78 -1.06 -1.12 -10.60
C GLY A 78 0.08 -0.62 -9.71
N LYS A 79 0.50 0.62 -9.97
CA LYS A 79 1.55 1.31 -9.21
C LYS A 79 0.97 2.49 -8.46
N THR A 80 1.71 2.96 -7.46
CA THR A 80 1.41 4.23 -6.80
C THR A 80 2.42 5.29 -7.23
N TRP A 81 1.92 6.37 -7.81
CA TRP A 81 2.71 7.58 -7.98
C TRP A 81 2.69 8.35 -6.67
N PHE A 82 3.84 8.49 -6.02
CA PHE A 82 3.94 9.21 -4.75
C PHE A 82 4.16 10.71 -4.99
N ASP A 83 3.42 11.51 -4.24
CA ASP A 83 3.59 12.96 -4.20
C ASP A 83 4.32 13.39 -2.93
N GLY A 84 5.34 14.24 -3.10
CA GLY A 84 6.18 14.68 -2.00
C GLY A 84 7.17 13.60 -1.58
N CYS A 85 6.89 12.93 -0.45
CA CYS A 85 7.80 11.92 0.12
C CYS A 85 7.62 10.54 -0.53
N MET A 86 8.73 9.95 -0.99
CA MET A 86 8.75 8.54 -1.34
C MET A 86 8.94 7.66 -0.10
N PRO A 87 8.43 6.42 -0.10
CA PRO A 87 8.63 5.48 1.02
C PRO A 87 10.09 5.18 1.36
N ASP A 88 10.99 5.29 0.38
CA ASP A 88 12.41 4.98 0.53
C ASP A 88 13.25 6.20 0.97
N ASP A 89 12.64 7.39 1.06
CA ASP A 89 13.29 8.61 1.51
C ASP A 89 13.38 8.65 3.04
N LYS A 90 14.59 8.53 3.58
CA LYS A 90 14.81 8.43 5.03
C LYS A 90 14.54 9.71 5.81
N ASP A 91 14.72 10.87 5.19
CA ASP A 91 14.67 12.19 5.85
C ASP A 91 13.68 13.14 5.16
N CYS A 92 12.68 12.61 4.45
CA CYS A 92 11.72 13.47 3.78
C CYS A 92 10.83 14.22 4.79
N THR A 93 10.71 15.53 4.58
CA THR A 93 9.92 16.43 5.43
C THR A 93 8.73 17.07 4.70
N ALA A 94 8.57 16.82 3.39
CA ALA A 94 7.55 17.44 2.55
C ALA A 94 6.11 17.10 2.98
N ASN A 95 5.90 15.95 3.62
CA ASN A 95 4.60 15.50 4.12
C ASN A 95 4.37 15.84 5.61
N LYS A 96 5.32 16.50 6.29
CA LYS A 96 5.14 16.90 7.70
C LYS A 96 3.96 17.85 7.85
N GLY A 97 3.06 17.54 8.78
CA GLY A 97 1.85 18.33 9.05
C GLY A 97 0.70 18.09 8.07
N ARG A 98 0.81 17.08 7.19
CA ARG A 98 -0.30 16.64 6.33
C ARG A 98 -1.09 15.52 6.98
N ASP A 99 -2.26 15.25 6.44
CA ASP A 99 -3.22 14.25 6.96
C ASP A 99 -2.77 12.79 6.78
N ALA A 100 -1.69 12.54 6.03
CA ALA A 100 -1.14 11.21 5.80
C ALA A 100 0.39 11.26 5.62
N ASP A 101 1.06 10.17 6.00
CA ASP A 101 2.51 10.00 5.81
C ASP A 101 2.91 9.96 4.33
N TYR A 102 2.04 9.38 3.48
CA TYR A 102 2.23 9.28 2.04
C TYR A 102 0.99 9.76 1.30
N LEU A 103 1.23 10.58 0.28
CA LEU A 103 0.23 11.08 -0.66
C LEU A 103 0.54 10.58 -2.06
N GLY A 104 -0.47 10.50 -2.92
CA GLY A 104 -0.25 10.10 -4.30
C GLY A 104 -1.51 9.73 -5.06
N GLU A 105 -1.32 9.06 -6.19
CA GLU A 105 -2.38 8.54 -7.05
C GLU A 105 -2.06 7.10 -7.51
N PRO A 106 -3.05 6.20 -7.55
CA PRO A 106 -2.86 4.89 -8.16
C PRO A 106 -2.96 5.02 -9.69
N TYR A 107 -2.11 4.30 -10.43
CA TYR A 107 -2.19 4.22 -11.89
C TYR A 107 -2.00 2.78 -12.37
N ALA A 108 -2.62 2.47 -13.51
CA ALA A 108 -2.51 1.14 -14.12
C ALA A 108 -1.08 0.91 -14.63
N SER A 109 -0.53 -0.27 -14.33
CA SER A 109 0.80 -0.72 -14.79
C SER A 109 0.81 -1.13 -16.26
#